data_AF-A0A847L6C4-F1
#
_entry.id   AF-A0A847L6C4-F1
#
_cell.length_a   1.000
_cell.length_b   1.000
_cell.length_c   1.000
_cell.angle_alpha   90.00
_cell.angle_beta   90.00
_cell.angle_gamma   90.00
#
_symmetry.space_group_name_H-M   'P 1'
#
loop_
_entity.id
_entity.type
_entity.pdbx_description
1 polymer ?
#
loop_
_entity_poly.entity_id
_entity_poly.type
_entity_poly.pdbx_seq_one_letter_code
_entity_poly.pdbx_strand_id
1 'polypeptide(L)'
;MGSKEINIVKRDGKRAPFSIKKIENAIAKAFLSVGAFATEEDFIAILSRIHVSDGMTVEEIQNQVEVALMAEKYYAVAKSYMLYRQKHTETREVRDKMTFLMDYCNAQNAASGSKFDANANVEQKNIATLIGELPKKNFIRLNRKLITDRIKEMYGKEYADKYIGMLNEHFIYKNDETSLANYCASITMYPWLLNGTKPIGGNSTPPTNLKSYCGGFINMVFMVSSMLSGACATPEFLMYMDYFIRQEYGDDYYKDVTKIVDLSKKQRTLDKVLCDYFEQIVYSINQPTGARNFQAVFWNIAYYDKPYFESLFGEFVFPDGTKPLWSSLSWLQKRFMRWFNKERTRAVLTFPVETMALLSKDGDMIDSEYADFTAEMYSQGHSFFT
;
A
#
# COMPACT_ATOMS: atom_id res chain seq x y z
N MET A 1 4.14 -56.29 -20.07
CA MET A 1 3.41 -55.32 -19.24
C MET A 1 4.32 -54.12 -19.05
N GLY A 2 4.02 -52.99 -19.70
CA GLY A 2 4.87 -51.80 -19.61
C GLY A 2 4.89 -51.27 -18.18
N SER A 3 6.08 -51.05 -17.60
CA SER A 3 6.20 -50.39 -16.32
C SER A 3 5.55 -49.01 -16.44
N LYS A 4 4.54 -48.72 -15.61
CA LYS A 4 4.03 -47.36 -15.50
C LYS A 4 5.20 -46.47 -15.05
N GLU A 5 5.61 -45.54 -15.90
CA GLU A 5 6.58 -44.51 -15.51
C GLU A 5 5.97 -43.69 -14.37
N ILE A 6 6.57 -43.82 -13.18
CA ILE A 6 6.16 -43.06 -12.01
C ILE A 6 6.59 -41.61 -12.22
N ASN A 7 5.64 -40.67 -12.14
CA ASN A 7 5.93 -39.25 -12.20
C ASN A 7 5.81 -38.62 -10.81
N ILE A 8 6.77 -37.76 -10.48
CA ILE A 8 6.79 -37.00 -9.23
C ILE A 8 6.50 -35.52 -9.50
N VAL A 9 5.88 -34.87 -8.52
CA VAL A 9 5.56 -33.43 -8.60
C VAL A 9 6.72 -32.64 -8.01
N LYS A 10 7.33 -31.80 -8.85
CA LYS A 10 8.34 -30.84 -8.43
C LYS A 10 7.68 -29.68 -7.66
N ARG A 11 8.51 -28.91 -6.95
CA ARG A 11 8.06 -27.77 -6.14
C ARG A 11 7.39 -26.64 -6.94
N ASP A 12 7.65 -26.58 -8.25
CA ASP A 12 7.00 -25.67 -9.20
C ASP A 12 5.67 -26.24 -9.76
N GLY A 13 5.20 -27.35 -9.22
CA GLY A 13 3.99 -28.05 -9.66
C GLY A 13 4.16 -28.93 -10.90
N LYS A 14 5.34 -28.90 -11.56
CA LYS A 14 5.56 -29.67 -12.79
C LYS A 14 5.77 -31.15 -12.48
N ARG A 15 5.15 -32.02 -13.29
CA ARG A 15 5.41 -33.46 -13.27
C ARG A 15 6.73 -33.78 -13.97
N ALA A 16 7.49 -34.73 -13.43
CA ALA A 16 8.72 -35.22 -14.02
C ALA A 16 8.91 -36.72 -13.71
N PRO A 17 9.60 -37.47 -14.58
CA PRO A 17 9.85 -38.88 -14.35
C PRO A 17 10.72 -39.10 -13.10
N PHE A 18 10.31 -40.08 -12.29
CA PHE A 18 11.06 -40.52 -11.12
C PHE A 18 12.39 -41.18 -11.54
N SER A 19 13.44 -40.98 -10.75
CA SER A 19 14.74 -41.60 -10.97
C SER A 19 15.39 -41.91 -9.64
N ILE A 20 15.45 -43.19 -9.28
CA ILE A 20 16.07 -43.67 -8.03
C ILE A 20 17.53 -43.22 -7.89
N LYS A 21 18.25 -43.16 -9.01
CA LYS A 21 19.64 -42.68 -9.09
C LYS A 21 19.86 -41.27 -8.53
N LYS A 22 18.81 -40.42 -8.51
CA LYS A 22 18.90 -39.08 -7.89
C LYS A 22 18.92 -39.17 -6.36
N ILE A 23 18.23 -40.14 -5.77
CA ILE A 23 18.23 -40.41 -4.34
C ILE A 23 19.58 -40.98 -3.94
N GLU A 24 20.06 -42.00 -4.65
CA GLU A 24 21.38 -42.62 -4.42
C GLU A 24 22.49 -41.57 -4.41
N ASN A 25 22.53 -40.71 -5.43
CA ASN A 25 23.52 -39.64 -5.52
C ASN A 25 23.43 -38.63 -4.37
N ALA A 26 22.22 -38.34 -3.87
CA ALA A 26 22.04 -37.41 -2.77
C ALA A 26 22.49 -38.03 -1.43
N ILE A 27 22.19 -39.31 -1.21
CA ILE A 27 22.67 -40.08 -0.05
C ILE A 27 24.19 -40.20 -0.09
N ALA A 28 24.77 -40.60 -1.23
CA ALA A 28 26.22 -40.71 -1.41
C ALA A 28 26.94 -39.40 -1.04
N LYS A 29 26.42 -38.26 -1.52
CA LYS A 29 26.97 -36.94 -1.18
C LYS A 29 26.84 -36.62 0.31
N ALA A 30 25.76 -37.04 0.97
CA ALA A 30 25.60 -36.85 2.41
C ALA A 30 26.62 -37.68 3.20
N PHE A 31 26.87 -38.94 2.82
CA PHE A 31 27.94 -39.76 3.43
C PHE A 31 29.31 -39.12 3.25
N LEU A 32 29.63 -38.72 2.01
CA LEU A 32 30.91 -38.07 1.69
C LEU A 32 31.13 -36.79 2.50
N SER A 33 30.08 -35.98 2.71
CA SER A 33 30.17 -34.72 3.45
C SER A 33 30.51 -34.87 4.94
N VAL A 34 30.35 -36.07 5.49
CA VAL A 34 30.75 -36.40 6.87
C VAL A 34 32.01 -37.26 6.93
N GLY A 35 32.70 -37.44 5.79
CA GLY A 35 33.92 -38.24 5.69
C GLY A 35 33.68 -39.75 5.62
N ALA A 36 32.47 -40.19 5.28
CA ALA A 36 32.11 -41.59 5.16
C ALA A 36 31.76 -41.97 3.71
N PHE A 37 31.72 -43.27 3.41
CA PHE A 37 31.25 -43.80 2.13
C PHE A 37 30.12 -44.77 2.40
N ALA A 38 29.04 -44.66 1.60
CA ALA A 38 27.94 -45.63 1.66
C ALA A 38 28.36 -46.90 0.92
N THR A 39 28.22 -48.05 1.58
CA THR A 39 28.37 -49.38 0.99
C THR A 39 27.09 -49.78 0.24
N GLU A 40 27.15 -50.85 -0.56
CA GLU A 40 25.94 -51.39 -1.22
C GLU A 40 24.87 -51.82 -0.21
N GLU A 41 25.29 -52.40 0.93
CA GLU A 41 24.37 -52.79 2.01
C GLU A 41 23.64 -51.57 2.61
N ASP A 42 24.35 -50.44 2.78
CA ASP A 42 23.76 -49.19 3.27
C ASP A 42 22.68 -48.66 2.32
N PHE A 43 22.96 -48.69 1.01
CA PHE A 43 21.98 -48.26 0.01
C PHE A 43 20.74 -49.16 0.04
N ILE A 44 20.91 -50.48 0.10
CA ILE A 44 19.80 -51.43 0.17
C ILE A 44 18.95 -51.15 1.43
N ALA A 45 19.59 -51.00 2.59
CA ALA A 45 18.90 -50.73 3.86
C ALA A 45 18.09 -49.42 3.81
N ILE A 46 18.70 -48.32 3.34
CA ILE A 46 18.03 -47.02 3.27
C ILE A 46 16.92 -47.00 2.20
N LEU A 47 17.21 -47.50 0.99
CA LEU A 47 16.26 -47.48 -0.13
C LEU A 47 15.06 -48.39 0.10
N SER A 48 15.23 -49.50 0.83
CA SER A 48 14.12 -50.42 1.17
C SER A 48 13.02 -49.76 2.01
N ARG A 49 13.33 -48.64 2.66
CA ARG A 49 12.39 -47.87 3.48
C ARG A 49 11.65 -46.77 2.70
N ILE A 50 12.04 -46.51 1.45
CA ILE A 50 11.49 -45.43 0.63
C ILE A 50 10.42 -45.98 -0.31
N HIS A 51 9.22 -45.43 -0.20
CA HIS A 51 8.05 -45.79 -1.00
C HIS A 51 7.68 -44.60 -1.88
N VAL A 52 7.69 -44.81 -3.19
CA VAL A 52 7.36 -43.77 -4.18
C VAL A 52 6.12 -44.17 -4.97
N SER A 53 5.14 -43.27 -5.01
CA SER A 53 3.91 -43.43 -5.79
C SER A 53 3.77 -42.31 -6.82
N ASP A 54 2.93 -42.52 -7.84
CA ASP A 54 2.65 -41.47 -8.83
C ASP A 54 2.01 -40.25 -8.16
N GLY A 55 2.43 -39.06 -8.58
CA GLY A 55 1.95 -37.79 -8.03
C GLY A 55 2.61 -37.39 -6.71
N MET A 56 3.46 -38.22 -6.11
CA MET A 56 4.19 -37.87 -4.89
C MET A 56 5.12 -36.68 -5.14
N THR A 57 5.21 -35.77 -4.17
CA THR A 57 6.06 -34.60 -4.25
C THR A 57 7.52 -34.94 -3.97
N VAL A 58 8.43 -34.14 -4.52
CA VAL A 58 9.87 -34.25 -4.22
C VAL A 58 10.14 -34.10 -2.70
N GLU A 59 9.36 -33.27 -1.99
CA GLU A 59 9.54 -33.07 -0.54
C GLU A 59 9.17 -34.31 0.27
N GLU A 60 8.06 -34.98 -0.06
CA GLU A 60 7.65 -36.22 0.60
C GLU A 60 8.72 -37.31 0.47
N ILE A 61 9.30 -37.48 -0.73
CA ILE A 61 10.37 -38.44 -0.97
C ILE A 61 11.61 -38.08 -0.14
N GLN A 62 11.99 -36.80 -0.09
CA GLN A 62 13.14 -36.35 0.69
C GLN A 62 12.94 -36.55 2.21
N ASN A 63 11.72 -36.37 2.71
CA ASN A 63 11.40 -36.62 4.11
C ASN A 63 11.52 -38.12 4.44
N GLN A 64 11.14 -39.00 3.51
CA GLN A 64 11.36 -40.44 3.68
C GLN A 64 12.85 -40.80 3.76
N VAL A 65 13.70 -40.16 2.95
CA VAL A 65 15.16 -40.36 3.01
C VAL A 65 15.72 -39.98 4.39
N GLU A 66 15.24 -38.88 4.97
CA GLU A 66 15.65 -38.45 6.32
C GLU A 66 15.26 -39.46 7.39
N VAL A 67 14.01 -39.93 7.36
CA VAL A 67 13.51 -40.95 8.29
C VAL A 67 14.28 -42.25 8.13
N ALA A 68 14.58 -42.66 6.89
CA ALA A 68 15.34 -43.87 6.61
C ALA A 68 16.79 -43.77 7.14
N LEU A 69 17.49 -42.66 6.91
CA LEU A 69 18.84 -42.42 7.45
C LEU A 69 18.86 -42.45 8.98
N MET A 70 17.84 -41.88 9.65
CA MET A 70 17.73 -41.93 11.11
C MET A 70 17.41 -43.34 11.62
N ALA A 71 16.54 -44.08 10.93
CA ALA A 71 16.17 -45.45 11.30
C ALA A 71 17.37 -46.42 11.22
N GLU A 72 18.26 -46.22 10.25
CA GLU A 72 19.54 -46.93 10.13
C GLU A 72 20.65 -46.34 11.01
N LYS A 73 20.31 -45.42 11.95
CA LYS A 73 21.23 -44.80 12.92
C LYS A 73 22.35 -43.95 12.29
N TYR A 74 22.22 -43.54 11.03
CA TYR A 74 23.13 -42.62 10.35
C TYR A 74 22.86 -41.15 10.69
N TYR A 75 22.87 -40.80 11.99
CA TYR A 75 22.46 -39.48 12.47
C TYR A 75 23.32 -38.32 11.90
N ALA A 76 24.63 -38.51 11.79
CA ALA A 76 25.53 -37.49 11.22
C ALA A 76 25.23 -37.25 9.72
N VAL A 77 24.98 -38.32 8.98
CA VAL A 77 24.60 -38.26 7.55
C VAL A 77 23.23 -37.61 7.39
N ALA A 78 22.24 -38.00 8.20
CA ALA A 78 20.91 -37.40 8.20
C ALA A 78 20.97 -35.89 8.47
N LYS A 79 21.76 -35.46 9.46
CA LYS A 79 22.00 -34.03 9.74
C LYS A 79 22.61 -33.31 8.54
N SER A 80 23.63 -33.90 7.92
CA SER A 80 24.27 -33.28 6.75
C SER A 80 23.32 -33.20 5.56
N TYR A 81 22.52 -34.24 5.32
CA TYR A 81 21.49 -34.26 4.29
C TYR A 81 20.43 -33.16 4.49
N MET A 82 19.92 -33.00 5.72
CA MET A 82 18.99 -31.92 6.09
C MET A 82 19.60 -30.54 5.84
N LEU A 83 20.83 -30.30 6.31
CA LEU A 83 21.54 -29.03 6.12
C LEU A 83 21.79 -28.72 4.64
N TYR A 84 22.12 -29.73 3.84
CA TYR A 84 22.27 -29.59 2.39
C TYR A 84 20.95 -29.20 1.72
N ARG A 85 19.83 -29.83 2.09
CA ARG A 85 18.48 -29.45 1.60
C ARG A 85 18.12 -28.02 1.97
N GLN A 86 18.43 -27.61 3.20
CA GLN A 86 18.20 -26.25 3.67
C GLN A 86 19.02 -25.24 2.85
N LYS A 87 20.33 -25.45 2.73
CA LYS A 87 21.24 -24.60 1.94
C LYS A 87 20.81 -24.49 0.48
N HIS A 88 20.34 -25.59 -0.12
CA HIS A 88 19.79 -25.56 -1.48
C HIS A 88 18.48 -24.78 -1.59
N THR A 89 17.64 -24.81 -0.55
CA THR A 89 16.44 -23.99 -0.50
C THR A 89 16.80 -22.51 -0.41
N GLU A 90 17.71 -22.12 0.48
CA GLU A 90 18.21 -20.74 0.60
C GLU A 90 18.84 -20.25 -0.72
N THR A 91 19.68 -21.07 -1.35
CA THR A 91 20.31 -20.75 -2.65
C THR A 91 19.26 -20.50 -3.74
N ARG A 92 18.19 -21.32 -3.77
CA ARG A 92 17.08 -21.12 -4.73
C ARG A 92 16.31 -19.84 -4.44
N GLU A 93 16.04 -19.52 -3.17
CA GLU A 93 15.37 -18.27 -2.81
C GLU A 93 16.18 -17.04 -3.26
N VAL A 94 17.50 -17.08 -3.10
CA VAL A 94 18.40 -16.03 -3.60
C VAL A 94 18.32 -15.94 -5.12
N ARG A 95 18.37 -17.07 -5.83
CA ARG A 95 18.24 -17.10 -7.29
C ARG A 95 16.90 -16.55 -7.77
N ASP A 96 15.80 -16.94 -7.13
CA ASP A 96 14.46 -16.48 -7.51
C ASP A 96 14.30 -14.97 -7.29
N LYS A 97 14.90 -14.41 -6.22
CA LYS A 97 15.01 -12.96 -6.00
C LYS A 97 15.87 -12.28 -7.07
N MET A 98 16.96 -12.91 -7.50
CA MET A 98 17.82 -12.41 -8.58
C MET A 98 17.08 -12.39 -9.92
N THR A 99 16.32 -13.45 -10.23
CA THR A 99 15.45 -13.50 -11.41
C THR A 99 14.41 -12.40 -11.37
N PHE A 100 13.73 -12.22 -10.24
CA PHE A 100 12.79 -11.11 -10.07
C PHE A 100 13.45 -9.74 -10.30
N LEU A 101 14.66 -9.53 -9.78
CA LEU A 101 15.42 -8.29 -10.00
C LEU A 101 15.71 -8.07 -11.50
N MET A 102 16.16 -9.11 -12.21
CA MET A 102 16.41 -9.04 -13.66
C MET A 102 15.12 -8.75 -14.45
N ASP A 103 14.02 -9.43 -14.11
CA ASP A 103 12.72 -9.24 -14.74
C ASP A 103 12.22 -7.80 -14.53
N TYR A 104 12.33 -7.28 -13.30
CA TYR A 104 12.00 -5.89 -12.99
C TYR A 104 12.86 -4.91 -13.77
N CYS A 105 14.19 -5.14 -13.84
CA CYS A 105 15.09 -4.32 -14.67
C CYS A 105 14.66 -4.30 -16.14
N ASN A 106 14.14 -5.40 -16.67
CA ASN A 106 13.69 -5.53 -18.06
C ASN A 106 12.26 -5.05 -18.32
N ALA A 107 11.44 -4.86 -17.29
CA ALA A 107 10.05 -4.40 -17.42
C ALA A 107 9.94 -2.99 -18.03
N GLN A 108 8.90 -2.75 -18.84
CA GLN A 108 8.75 -1.47 -19.56
C GLN A 108 8.27 -0.32 -18.66
N ASN A 109 7.39 -0.60 -17.69
CA ASN A 109 6.84 0.39 -16.76
C ASN A 109 6.64 -0.21 -15.35
N ALA A 110 6.34 0.64 -14.37
CA ALA A 110 6.20 0.23 -12.97
C ALA A 110 5.11 -0.83 -12.75
N ALA A 111 3.96 -0.70 -13.43
CA ALA A 111 2.87 -1.67 -13.34
C ALA A 111 3.30 -3.06 -13.84
N SER A 112 4.00 -3.13 -14.99
CA SER A 112 4.53 -4.39 -15.54
C SER A 112 5.68 -4.99 -14.72
N GLY A 113 6.39 -4.15 -13.94
CA GLY A 113 7.45 -4.60 -13.04
C GLY A 113 6.93 -5.11 -11.69
N SER A 114 5.72 -4.71 -11.29
CA SER A 114 5.11 -5.20 -10.06
C SER A 114 4.46 -6.56 -10.29
N LYS A 115 4.94 -7.57 -9.57
CA LYS A 115 4.46 -8.96 -9.70
C LYS A 115 3.24 -9.25 -8.85
N PHE A 116 3.07 -8.53 -7.76
CA PHE A 116 2.08 -8.85 -6.73
C PHE A 116 0.98 -7.81 -6.61
N ASP A 117 1.33 -6.52 -6.66
CA ASP A 117 0.37 -5.45 -6.40
C ASP A 117 0.84 -4.13 -7.01
N ALA A 118 0.28 -3.78 -8.17
CA ALA A 118 0.60 -2.55 -8.88
C ALA A 118 -0.28 -1.40 -8.38
N ASN A 119 0.29 -0.47 -7.62
CA ASN A 119 -0.46 0.68 -7.13
C ASN A 119 -0.58 1.78 -8.20
N ALA A 120 -1.76 2.41 -8.29
CA ALA A 120 -2.03 3.47 -9.27
C ALA A 120 -1.23 4.78 -9.03
N ASN A 121 -0.70 4.97 -7.81
CA ASN A 121 0.12 6.13 -7.42
C ASN A 121 1.64 5.92 -7.65
N VAL A 122 2.03 4.87 -8.38
CA VAL A 122 3.41 4.63 -8.81
C VAL A 122 3.55 5.02 -10.28
N GLU A 123 4.18 6.16 -10.56
CA GLU A 123 4.35 6.64 -11.93
C GLU A 123 5.57 6.02 -12.63
N GLN A 124 6.69 5.88 -11.91
CA GLN A 124 7.98 5.53 -12.52
C GLN A 124 8.63 4.31 -11.89
N LYS A 125 9.26 3.50 -12.73
CA LYS A 125 10.11 2.39 -12.31
C LYS A 125 11.45 2.93 -11.81
N ASN A 126 11.76 2.73 -10.54
CA ASN A 126 13.05 3.11 -9.95
C ASN A 126 13.50 2.11 -8.88
N ILE A 127 14.68 2.36 -8.30
CA ILE A 127 15.29 1.49 -7.29
C ILE A 127 14.49 1.48 -5.97
N ALA A 128 13.87 2.58 -5.57
CA ALA A 128 13.08 2.65 -4.34
C ALA A 128 11.81 1.79 -4.48
N THR A 129 11.15 1.83 -5.63
CA THR A 129 10.02 0.94 -5.94
C THR A 129 10.45 -0.53 -5.94
N LEU A 130 11.61 -0.89 -6.52
CA LEU A 130 12.14 -2.26 -6.46
C LEU A 130 12.37 -2.75 -5.02
N ILE A 131 12.98 -1.90 -4.19
CA ILE A 131 13.24 -2.21 -2.77
C ILE A 131 11.94 -2.51 -2.03
N GLY A 132 10.87 -1.77 -2.33
CA GLY A 132 9.53 -2.03 -1.78
C GLY A 132 8.85 -3.29 -2.32
N GLU A 133 9.10 -3.66 -3.58
CA GLU A 133 8.53 -4.85 -4.23
C GLU A 133 9.17 -6.17 -3.77
N LEU A 134 10.49 -6.18 -3.58
CA LEU A 134 11.26 -7.37 -3.18
C LEU A 134 10.70 -8.13 -1.94
N PRO A 135 10.30 -7.47 -0.83
CA PRO A 135 9.79 -8.15 0.35
C PRO A 135 8.30 -8.54 0.27
N LYS A 136 7.53 -8.12 -0.75
CA LYS A 136 6.06 -8.32 -0.78
C LYS A 136 5.61 -9.75 -0.58
N LYS A 137 6.31 -10.73 -1.18
CA LYS A 137 6.01 -12.16 -0.99
C LYS A 137 6.12 -12.59 0.48
N ASN A 138 7.08 -12.03 1.22
CA ASN A 138 7.25 -12.31 2.64
C ASN A 138 6.16 -11.65 3.49
N PHE A 139 5.76 -10.43 3.15
CA PHE A 139 4.62 -9.77 3.79
C PHE A 139 3.31 -10.54 3.59
N ILE A 140 3.06 -11.07 2.38
CA ILE A 140 1.91 -11.95 2.13
C ILE A 140 1.91 -13.16 3.06
N ARG A 141 3.05 -13.86 3.16
CA ARG A 141 3.18 -15.03 4.05
C ARG A 141 2.93 -14.67 5.51
N LEU A 142 3.47 -13.53 5.96
CA LEU A 142 3.29 -13.04 7.33
C LEU A 142 1.83 -12.69 7.61
N ASN A 143 1.19 -11.90 6.75
CA ASN A 143 -0.23 -11.53 6.86
C ASN A 143 -1.14 -12.75 6.92
N ARG A 144 -0.97 -13.70 5.99
CA ARG A 144 -1.74 -14.95 5.99
C ARG A 144 -1.58 -15.70 7.30
N LYS A 145 -0.34 -15.81 7.81
CA LYS A 145 -0.05 -16.49 9.07
C LYS A 145 -0.77 -15.82 10.25
N LEU A 146 -0.65 -14.50 10.39
CA LEU A 146 -1.32 -13.73 11.45
C LEU A 146 -2.84 -13.95 11.45
N ILE A 147 -3.48 -13.89 10.28
CA ILE A 147 -4.92 -14.11 10.15
C ILE A 147 -5.29 -15.57 10.45
N THR A 148 -4.55 -16.54 9.92
CA THR A 148 -4.84 -17.96 10.20
C THR A 148 -4.68 -18.33 11.66
N ASP A 149 -3.69 -17.77 12.35
CA ASP A 149 -3.49 -18.02 13.78
C ASP A 149 -4.67 -17.46 14.60
N ARG A 150 -5.14 -16.25 14.25
CA ARG A 150 -6.33 -15.66 14.88
C ARG A 150 -7.60 -16.45 14.59
N ILE A 151 -7.83 -16.86 13.34
CA ILE A 151 -8.99 -17.69 12.97
C ILE A 151 -8.93 -19.03 13.70
N LYS A 152 -7.75 -19.65 13.79
CA LYS A 152 -7.58 -20.91 14.50
C LYS A 152 -7.89 -20.78 15.99
N GLU A 153 -7.47 -19.70 16.63
CA GLU A 153 -7.77 -19.40 18.03
C GLU A 153 -9.27 -19.22 18.27
N MET A 154 -9.95 -18.47 17.40
CA MET A 154 -11.36 -18.10 17.59
C MET A 154 -12.34 -19.17 17.10
N TYR A 155 -12.01 -19.90 16.03
CA TYR A 155 -12.93 -20.74 15.28
C TYR A 155 -12.40 -22.16 15.02
N GLY A 156 -11.15 -22.46 15.36
CA GLY A 156 -10.53 -23.77 15.18
C GLY A 156 -9.78 -23.94 13.86
N LYS A 157 -8.99 -25.03 13.78
CA LYS A 157 -8.07 -25.29 12.66
C LYS A 157 -8.77 -25.44 11.31
N GLU A 158 -9.96 -26.05 11.28
CA GLU A 158 -10.71 -26.29 10.05
C GLU A 158 -11.02 -24.97 9.31
N TYR A 159 -11.47 -23.94 10.03
CA TYR A 159 -11.77 -22.63 9.43
C TYR A 159 -10.50 -21.91 8.95
N ALA A 160 -9.39 -22.04 9.68
CA ALA A 160 -8.10 -21.47 9.27
C ALA A 160 -7.59 -22.12 7.98
N ASP A 161 -7.69 -23.45 7.86
CA ASP A 161 -7.32 -24.19 6.66
C ASP A 161 -8.24 -23.83 5.48
N LYS A 162 -9.56 -23.71 5.73
CA LYS A 162 -10.55 -23.29 4.72
C LYS A 162 -10.25 -21.89 4.17
N TYR A 163 -9.91 -20.93 5.04
CA TYR A 163 -9.53 -19.58 4.64
C TYR A 163 -8.33 -19.57 3.68
N ILE A 164 -7.28 -20.35 3.99
CA ILE A 164 -6.12 -20.48 3.10
C ILE A 164 -6.48 -21.19 1.80
N GLY A 165 -7.32 -22.24 1.85
CA GLY A 165 -7.86 -22.91 0.67
C GLY A 165 -8.54 -21.93 -0.28
N MET A 166 -9.48 -21.13 0.25
CA MET A 166 -10.20 -20.12 -0.53
C MET A 166 -9.29 -19.07 -1.17
N LEU A 167 -8.21 -18.64 -0.49
CA LEU A 167 -7.22 -17.73 -1.07
C LEU A 167 -6.42 -18.38 -2.19
N ASN A 168 -6.02 -19.65 -2.03
CA ASN A 168 -5.22 -20.37 -3.02
C ASN A 168 -6.03 -20.78 -4.24
N GLU A 169 -7.34 -21.02 -4.06
CA GLU A 169 -8.30 -21.32 -5.13
C GLU A 169 -8.87 -20.06 -5.80
N HIS A 170 -8.45 -18.87 -5.34
CA HIS A 170 -8.95 -17.57 -5.81
C HIS A 170 -10.48 -17.40 -5.64
N PHE A 171 -11.07 -18.09 -4.66
CA PHE A 171 -12.47 -17.90 -4.27
C PHE A 171 -12.67 -16.59 -3.51
N ILE A 172 -11.67 -16.18 -2.74
CA ILE A 172 -11.63 -14.85 -2.10
C ILE A 172 -10.34 -14.12 -2.46
N TYR A 173 -10.39 -12.79 -2.45
CA TYR A 173 -9.23 -11.92 -2.63
C TYR A 173 -9.04 -11.05 -1.39
N LYS A 174 -7.86 -11.11 -0.77
CA LYS A 174 -7.50 -10.22 0.33
C LYS A 174 -6.76 -9.01 -0.24
N ASN A 175 -7.40 -7.84 -0.20
CA ASN A 175 -6.77 -6.58 -0.57
C ASN A 175 -5.57 -6.26 0.34
N ASP A 176 -4.58 -5.58 -0.24
CA ASP A 176 -3.39 -5.06 0.43
C ASP A 176 -2.62 -6.11 1.26
N GLU A 177 -2.65 -7.38 0.83
CA GLU A 177 -1.98 -8.48 1.53
C GLU A 177 -0.45 -8.32 1.57
N THR A 178 0.08 -7.40 0.77
CA THR A 178 1.49 -7.02 0.77
C THR A 178 1.86 -5.97 1.82
N SER A 179 0.89 -5.43 2.56
CA SER A 179 1.09 -4.41 3.60
C SER A 179 0.73 -4.94 4.98
N LEU A 180 1.46 -4.48 6.01
CA LEU A 180 1.15 -4.73 7.42
C LEU A 180 0.39 -3.56 8.08
N ALA A 181 0.23 -2.46 7.36
CA ALA A 181 -0.44 -1.27 7.85
C ALA A 181 -1.96 -1.43 7.80
N ASN A 182 -2.67 -0.56 8.53
CA ASN A 182 -4.10 -0.40 8.35
C ASN A 182 -4.43 0.01 6.90
N TYR A 183 -5.68 -0.16 6.48
CA TYR A 183 -6.07 0.14 5.11
C TYR A 183 -6.11 1.66 4.84
N CYS A 184 -7.23 2.32 5.10
CA CYS A 184 -7.41 3.75 4.84
C CYS A 184 -8.00 4.47 6.05
N ALA A 185 -7.90 5.79 6.06
CA ALA A 185 -8.56 6.62 7.06
C ALA A 185 -9.01 7.97 6.48
N SER A 186 -10.20 8.40 6.91
CA SER A 186 -10.60 9.80 6.85
C SER A 186 -10.32 10.43 8.21
N ILE A 187 -9.36 11.34 8.26
CA ILE A 187 -8.86 11.87 9.53
C ILE A 187 -9.51 13.21 9.86
N THR A 188 -9.82 13.41 11.14
CA THR A 188 -9.93 14.76 11.68
C THR A 188 -8.52 15.32 11.89
N MET A 189 -8.30 16.54 11.46
CA MET A 189 -7.06 17.28 11.62
C MET A 189 -7.01 18.06 12.94
N TYR A 190 -8.08 18.03 13.74
CA TYR A 190 -8.17 18.80 14.98
C TYR A 190 -7.06 18.46 16.00
N PRO A 191 -6.69 17.18 16.23
CA PRO A 191 -5.57 16.87 17.11
C PRO A 191 -4.23 17.47 16.65
N TRP A 192 -4.02 17.54 15.33
CA TRP A 192 -2.84 18.19 14.73
C TRP A 192 -2.89 19.71 14.89
N LEU A 193 -4.07 20.31 14.75
CA LEU A 193 -4.26 21.74 14.99
C LEU A 193 -3.93 22.14 16.44
N LEU A 194 -4.19 21.26 17.41
CA LEU A 194 -3.90 21.51 18.83
C LEU A 194 -2.45 21.22 19.23
N ASN A 195 -1.84 20.18 18.66
CA ASN A 195 -0.59 19.62 19.19
C ASN A 195 0.56 19.57 18.17
N GLY A 196 0.32 19.99 16.92
CA GLY A 196 1.26 19.78 15.82
C GLY A 196 1.47 18.29 15.54
N THR A 197 2.68 17.91 15.14
CA THR A 197 2.99 16.53 14.77
C THR A 197 3.57 15.67 15.90
N LYS A 198 3.74 16.25 17.11
CA LYS A 198 4.29 15.52 18.27
C LYS A 198 3.55 14.22 18.60
N PRO A 199 2.20 14.17 18.62
CA PRO A 199 1.48 12.94 18.96
C PRO A 199 1.66 11.81 17.93
N ILE A 200 2.06 12.14 16.70
CA ILE A 200 2.28 11.19 15.60
C ILE A 200 3.76 10.99 15.31
N GLY A 201 4.64 11.27 16.28
CA GLY A 201 6.08 11.01 16.21
C GLY A 201 6.91 12.09 15.49
N GLY A 202 6.32 13.24 15.18
CA GLY A 202 7.01 14.40 14.62
C GLY A 202 7.52 15.36 15.68
N ASN A 203 8.06 16.50 15.24
CA ASN A 203 8.63 17.52 16.12
C ASN A 203 8.00 18.92 15.94
N SER A 204 7.05 19.06 15.03
CA SER A 204 6.44 20.36 14.71
C SER A 204 5.40 20.74 15.76
N THR A 205 5.37 22.01 16.14
CA THR A 205 4.31 22.62 16.95
C THR A 205 3.07 22.92 16.11
N PRO A 206 1.94 23.30 16.74
CA PRO A 206 0.75 23.77 16.01
C PRO A 206 1.07 24.86 14.97
N PRO A 207 0.40 24.86 13.81
CA PRO A 207 0.51 25.95 12.85
C PRO A 207 -0.08 27.24 13.43
N THR A 208 0.56 28.37 13.17
CA THR A 208 0.16 29.69 13.69
C THR A 208 -0.20 30.71 12.61
N ASN A 209 0.06 30.38 11.34
CA ASN A 209 -0.18 31.21 10.17
C ASN A 209 -0.37 30.34 8.92
N LEU A 210 -0.86 30.92 7.82
CA LEU A 210 -1.19 30.22 6.58
C LEU A 210 0.01 29.46 6.01
N LYS A 211 1.20 30.07 6.04
CA LYS A 211 2.43 29.41 5.56
C LYS A 211 2.77 28.16 6.36
N SER A 212 2.70 28.25 7.70
CA SER A 212 2.96 27.12 8.60
C SER A 212 1.89 26.05 8.49
N TYR A 213 0.64 26.43 8.25
CA TYR A 213 -0.46 25.52 7.94
C TYR A 213 -0.17 24.74 6.67
N CYS A 214 0.11 25.40 5.55
CA CYS A 214 0.35 24.73 4.26
C CYS A 214 1.53 23.76 4.33
N GLY A 215 2.67 24.20 4.89
CA GLY A 215 3.85 23.33 5.05
C GLY A 215 3.64 22.19 6.04
N GLY A 216 3.00 22.48 7.18
CA GLY A 216 2.69 21.48 8.21
C GLY A 216 1.65 20.46 7.74
N PHE A 217 0.66 20.87 6.95
CA PHE A 217 -0.36 20.02 6.35
C PHE A 217 0.27 18.98 5.43
N ILE A 218 1.15 19.42 4.51
CA ILE A 218 1.89 18.53 3.61
C ILE A 218 2.64 17.46 4.42
N ASN A 219 3.41 17.88 5.43
CA ASN A 219 4.16 16.96 6.29
C ASN A 219 3.24 15.99 7.04
N MET A 220 2.14 16.48 7.60
CA MET A 220 1.17 15.67 8.33
C MET A 220 0.54 14.60 7.41
N VAL A 221 0.11 14.98 6.20
CA VAL A 221 -0.46 14.05 5.21
C VAL A 221 0.57 12.97 4.84
N PHE A 222 1.84 13.32 4.64
CA PHE A 222 2.89 12.33 4.39
C PHE A 222 3.12 11.38 5.57
N MET A 223 3.14 11.90 6.80
CA MET A 223 3.34 11.08 8.00
C MET A 223 2.20 10.08 8.18
N VAL A 224 0.95 10.55 8.15
CA VAL A 224 -0.24 9.69 8.33
C VAL A 224 -0.34 8.67 7.21
N SER A 225 -0.16 9.10 5.96
CA SER A 225 -0.28 8.20 4.81
C SER A 225 0.81 7.14 4.72
N SER A 226 1.97 7.35 5.37
CA SER A 226 3.02 6.32 5.48
C SER A 226 2.66 5.20 6.47
N MET A 227 1.63 5.43 7.31
CA MET A 227 1.09 4.44 8.25
C MET A 227 -0.18 3.74 7.72
N LEU A 228 -0.55 3.99 6.46
CA LEU A 228 -1.75 3.46 5.80
C LEU A 228 -1.35 2.76 4.49
N SER A 229 -2.14 1.77 4.09
CA SER A 229 -1.98 1.06 2.82
C SER A 229 -2.72 1.75 1.68
N GLY A 230 -3.87 2.33 1.99
CA GLY A 230 -4.78 2.99 1.06
C GLY A 230 -4.85 4.51 1.27
N ALA A 231 -6.05 5.06 1.07
CA ALA A 231 -6.28 6.51 1.05
C ALA A 231 -6.13 7.19 2.42
N CYS A 232 -5.63 8.42 2.38
CA CYS A 232 -5.67 9.38 3.48
C CYS A 232 -6.60 10.52 3.07
N ALA A 233 -7.79 10.60 3.67
CA ALA A 233 -8.72 11.68 3.39
C ALA A 233 -8.63 12.77 4.47
N THR A 234 -8.63 14.03 4.05
CA THR A 234 -8.62 15.21 4.93
C THR A 234 -9.83 16.10 4.60
N PRO A 235 -11.04 15.75 5.07
CA PRO A 235 -12.26 16.46 4.68
C PRO A 235 -12.31 17.91 5.18
N GLU A 236 -11.51 18.26 6.19
CA GLU A 236 -11.45 19.59 6.80
C GLU A 236 -10.41 20.51 6.14
N PHE A 237 -9.73 20.06 5.07
CA PHE A 237 -8.60 20.76 4.45
C PHE A 237 -8.91 22.22 4.09
N LEU A 238 -9.98 22.48 3.36
CA LEU A 238 -10.31 23.84 2.95
C LEU A 238 -10.88 24.68 4.09
N MET A 239 -11.59 24.05 5.04
CA MET A 239 -12.10 24.74 6.22
C MET A 239 -10.98 25.26 7.12
N TYR A 240 -9.93 24.46 7.32
CA TYR A 240 -8.79 24.89 8.13
C TYR A 240 -7.93 25.90 7.36
N MET A 241 -7.80 25.73 6.04
CA MET A 241 -7.13 26.72 5.21
C MET A 241 -7.85 28.08 5.26
N ASP A 242 -9.17 28.09 5.14
CA ASP A 242 -10.00 29.29 5.29
C ASP A 242 -9.75 29.99 6.62
N TYR A 243 -9.72 29.25 7.73
CA TYR A 243 -9.38 29.81 9.03
C TYR A 243 -8.06 30.57 9.04
N PHE A 244 -6.97 29.96 8.54
CA PHE A 244 -5.68 30.64 8.50
C PHE A 244 -5.63 31.82 7.51
N ILE A 245 -6.40 31.78 6.41
CA ILE A 245 -6.55 32.93 5.51
C ILE A 245 -7.25 34.08 6.24
N ARG A 246 -8.34 33.79 6.96
CA ARG A 246 -9.10 34.81 7.72
C ARG A 246 -8.27 35.45 8.83
N GLN A 247 -7.44 34.66 9.52
CA GLN A 247 -6.51 35.18 10.53
C GLN A 247 -5.49 36.18 9.93
N GLU A 248 -5.08 35.99 8.67
CA GLU A 248 -4.11 36.88 8.02
C GLU A 248 -4.74 38.06 7.27
N TYR A 249 -5.89 37.85 6.63
CA TYR A 249 -6.47 38.78 5.65
C TYR A 249 -7.88 39.29 6.02
N GLY A 250 -8.47 38.78 7.10
CA GLY A 250 -9.81 39.14 7.58
C GLY A 250 -10.92 38.21 7.08
N ASP A 251 -12.06 38.22 7.77
CA ASP A 251 -13.22 37.36 7.47
C ASP A 251 -13.85 37.63 6.09
N ASP A 252 -13.61 38.81 5.53
CA ASP A 252 -14.15 39.25 4.24
C ASP A 252 -13.12 39.29 3.11
N TYR A 253 -11.98 38.60 3.26
CA TYR A 253 -10.90 38.56 2.27
C TYR A 253 -11.37 38.22 0.85
N TYR A 254 -12.40 37.38 0.73
CA TYR A 254 -12.95 36.90 -0.54
C TYR A 254 -13.67 38.00 -1.34
N LYS A 255 -13.99 39.15 -0.73
CA LYS A 255 -14.66 40.28 -1.40
C LYS A 255 -13.71 41.11 -2.27
N ASP A 256 -12.42 41.17 -1.91
CA ASP A 256 -11.39 41.87 -2.70
C ASP A 256 -10.09 41.07 -2.75
N VAL A 257 -10.09 40.05 -3.60
CA VAL A 257 -8.89 39.22 -3.85
C VAL A 257 -7.91 39.86 -4.83
N THR A 258 -8.24 41.02 -5.38
CA THR A 258 -7.39 41.77 -6.31
C THR A 258 -6.36 42.65 -5.60
N LYS A 259 -6.59 42.92 -4.31
CA LYS A 259 -5.65 43.62 -3.44
C LYS A 259 -4.26 42.99 -3.50
N ILE A 260 -3.24 43.83 -3.68
CA ILE A 260 -1.83 43.41 -3.61
C ILE A 260 -1.46 43.21 -2.14
N VAL A 261 -1.06 41.99 -1.80
CA VAL A 261 -0.69 41.61 -0.42
C VAL A 261 0.74 41.11 -0.31
N ASP A 262 1.40 40.82 -1.44
CA ASP A 262 2.78 40.38 -1.47
C ASP A 262 3.73 41.57 -1.58
N LEU A 263 4.51 41.80 -0.53
CA LEU A 263 5.50 42.88 -0.47
C LEU A 263 6.80 42.56 -1.22
N SER A 264 6.94 41.36 -1.81
CA SER A 264 8.08 41.03 -2.65
C SER A 264 8.08 41.84 -3.95
N LYS A 265 9.19 41.79 -4.70
CA LYS A 265 9.28 42.40 -6.03
C LYS A 265 8.20 41.93 -7.02
N LYS A 266 7.54 40.79 -6.76
CA LYS A 266 6.48 40.25 -7.61
C LYS A 266 5.13 40.96 -7.42
N GLN A 267 4.89 41.63 -6.28
CA GLN A 267 3.67 42.40 -6.01
C GLN A 267 2.37 41.66 -6.38
N ARG A 268 2.26 40.40 -5.93
CA ARG A 268 1.13 39.52 -6.22
C ARG A 268 -0.15 39.94 -5.50
N THR A 269 -1.28 39.75 -6.17
CA THR A 269 -2.62 39.88 -5.58
C THR A 269 -2.88 38.77 -4.55
N LEU A 270 -3.85 38.97 -3.66
CA LEU A 270 -4.28 37.95 -2.71
C LEU A 270 -4.69 36.66 -3.43
N ASP A 271 -5.48 36.76 -4.51
CA ASP A 271 -5.86 35.61 -5.33
C ASP A 271 -4.65 34.79 -5.81
N LYS A 272 -3.59 35.48 -6.26
CA LYS A 272 -2.37 34.81 -6.72
C LYS A 272 -1.61 34.16 -5.58
N VAL A 273 -1.56 34.80 -4.41
CA VAL A 273 -0.93 34.21 -3.20
C VAL A 273 -1.68 32.95 -2.76
N LEU A 274 -3.01 32.96 -2.76
CA LEU A 274 -3.80 31.77 -2.43
C LEU A 274 -3.57 30.64 -3.45
N CYS A 275 -3.51 30.97 -4.75
CA CYS A 275 -3.15 29.99 -5.79
C CYS A 275 -1.75 29.43 -5.63
N ASP A 276 -0.78 30.24 -5.19
CA ASP A 276 0.59 29.75 -4.91
C ASP A 276 0.59 28.71 -3.78
N TYR A 277 -0.27 28.89 -2.77
CA TYR A 277 -0.44 27.88 -1.71
C TYR A 277 -1.15 26.63 -2.20
N PHE A 278 -2.18 26.75 -3.05
CA PHE A 278 -2.80 25.60 -3.69
C PHE A 278 -1.79 24.81 -4.52
N GLU A 279 -1.01 25.50 -5.34
CA GLU A 279 0.05 24.94 -6.17
C GLU A 279 1.07 24.21 -5.29
N GLN A 280 1.55 24.87 -4.23
CA GLN A 280 2.50 24.26 -3.31
C GLN A 280 1.99 22.95 -2.71
N ILE A 281 0.75 22.92 -2.21
CA ILE A 281 0.18 21.74 -1.55
C ILE A 281 -0.05 20.62 -2.55
N VAL A 282 -0.76 20.91 -3.64
CA VAL A 282 -1.14 19.89 -4.63
C VAL A 282 0.09 19.30 -5.30
N TYR A 283 1.03 20.12 -5.76
CA TYR A 283 2.24 19.59 -6.39
C TYR A 283 3.07 18.78 -5.40
N SER A 284 3.24 19.24 -4.16
CA SER A 284 4.03 18.51 -3.15
C SER A 284 3.44 17.14 -2.86
N ILE A 285 2.12 17.01 -2.73
CA ILE A 285 1.46 15.73 -2.40
C ILE A 285 1.45 14.77 -3.60
N ASN A 286 1.42 15.30 -4.82
CA ASN A 286 1.59 14.50 -6.05
C ASN A 286 3.06 14.11 -6.31
N GLN A 287 4.04 14.70 -5.62
CA GLN A 287 5.43 14.26 -5.77
C GLN A 287 5.63 12.86 -5.15
N PRO A 288 6.28 11.93 -5.88
CA PRO A 288 6.60 10.62 -5.35
C PRO A 288 7.59 10.76 -4.18
N THR A 289 7.28 10.11 -3.06
CA THR A 289 8.09 10.24 -1.84
C THR A 289 8.97 9.03 -1.63
N GLY A 290 10.27 9.26 -1.42
CA GLY A 290 11.26 8.19 -1.23
C GLY A 290 10.91 7.25 -0.07
N ALA A 291 10.42 7.79 1.05
CA ALA A 291 9.98 7.02 2.21
C ALA A 291 8.71 6.17 1.97
N ARG A 292 8.04 6.36 0.83
CA ARG A 292 6.87 5.58 0.38
C ARG A 292 7.16 4.78 -0.89
N ASN A 293 8.38 4.29 -1.05
CA ASN A 293 8.80 3.54 -2.25
C ASN A 293 8.56 4.31 -3.57
N PHE A 294 8.71 5.64 -3.52
CA PHE A 294 8.47 6.55 -4.63
C PHE A 294 7.01 6.61 -5.10
N GLN A 295 6.07 6.49 -4.16
CA GLN A 295 4.64 6.65 -4.39
C GLN A 295 4.16 8.03 -3.95
N ALA A 296 3.28 8.64 -4.74
CA ALA A 296 2.53 9.81 -4.32
C ALA A 296 1.47 9.44 -3.27
N VAL A 297 0.97 10.40 -2.50
CA VAL A 297 -0.09 10.09 -1.52
C VAL A 297 -1.42 9.92 -2.23
N PHE A 298 -2.10 8.79 -1.98
CA PHE A 298 -3.51 8.68 -2.30
C PHE A 298 -4.32 9.58 -1.36
N TRP A 299 -4.54 10.81 -1.78
CA TRP A 299 -5.11 11.88 -0.97
C TRP A 299 -6.51 12.25 -1.44
N ASN A 300 -7.47 12.33 -0.53
CA ASN A 300 -8.85 12.71 -0.81
C ASN A 300 -9.25 13.99 -0.05
N ILE A 301 -10.06 14.83 -0.70
CA ILE A 301 -10.71 15.98 -0.07
C ILE A 301 -12.23 15.96 -0.37
N ALA A 302 -12.98 16.67 0.45
CA ALA A 302 -14.42 16.83 0.27
C ALA A 302 -14.79 18.32 0.15
N TYR A 303 -15.77 18.59 -0.69
CA TYR A 303 -16.52 19.83 -0.75
C TYR A 303 -17.91 19.60 -0.17
N TYR A 304 -18.44 20.59 0.52
CA TYR A 304 -19.77 20.53 1.11
C TYR A 304 -20.65 21.62 0.53
N ASP A 305 -21.92 21.29 0.33
CA ASP A 305 -22.99 22.27 0.24
C ASP A 305 -23.31 22.85 1.62
N LYS A 306 -24.21 23.85 1.66
CA LYS A 306 -24.52 24.53 2.91
C LYS A 306 -25.15 23.58 3.95
N PRO A 307 -26.15 22.75 3.62
CA PRO A 307 -26.73 21.81 4.59
C PRO A 307 -25.71 20.81 5.17
N TYR A 308 -24.83 20.21 4.36
CA TYR A 308 -23.79 19.32 4.87
C TYR A 308 -22.81 20.06 5.78
N PHE A 309 -22.38 21.26 5.38
CA PHE A 309 -21.50 22.08 6.20
C PHE A 309 -22.12 22.39 7.56
N GLU A 310 -23.38 22.83 7.60
CA GLU A 310 -24.09 23.13 8.85
C GLU A 310 -24.26 21.87 9.72
N SER A 311 -24.59 20.74 9.10
CA SER A 311 -24.76 19.46 9.80
C SER A 311 -23.46 18.93 10.41
N LEU A 312 -22.33 19.10 9.74
CA LEU A 312 -21.04 18.56 10.18
C LEU A 312 -20.28 19.52 11.10
N PHE A 313 -20.37 20.83 10.84
CA PHE A 313 -19.50 21.83 11.45
C PHE A 313 -20.24 22.96 12.18
N GLY A 314 -21.57 22.92 12.32
CA GLY A 314 -22.34 23.98 12.97
C GLY A 314 -21.95 24.26 14.44
N GLU A 315 -21.52 23.22 15.15
CA GLU A 315 -21.02 23.31 16.53
C GLU A 315 -19.49 23.26 16.63
N PHE A 316 -18.79 23.23 15.50
CA PHE A 316 -17.33 23.22 15.49
C PHE A 316 -16.78 24.61 15.89
N VAL A 317 -15.69 24.60 16.67
CA VAL A 317 -14.92 25.81 17.02
C VAL A 317 -13.43 25.56 16.81
N PHE A 318 -12.72 26.57 16.32
CA PHE A 318 -11.27 26.57 16.26
C PHE A 318 -10.65 26.77 17.65
N PRO A 319 -9.34 26.54 17.82
CA PRO A 319 -8.67 26.68 19.12
C PRO A 319 -8.76 28.09 19.73
N ASP A 320 -8.99 29.12 18.91
CA ASP A 320 -9.20 30.50 19.36
C ASP A 320 -10.67 30.81 19.73
N GLY A 321 -11.56 29.82 19.63
CA GLY A 321 -13.00 29.94 19.91
C GLY A 321 -13.83 30.45 18.73
N THR A 322 -13.21 30.80 17.59
CA THR A 322 -13.97 31.24 16.40
C THR A 322 -14.67 30.07 15.71
N LYS A 323 -15.78 30.35 15.04
CA LYS A 323 -16.51 29.36 14.24
C LYS A 323 -16.09 29.43 12.75
N PRO A 324 -16.23 28.33 11.99
CA PRO A 324 -16.11 28.37 10.54
C PRO A 324 -17.15 29.31 9.92
N LEU A 325 -16.76 30.02 8.86
CA LEU A 325 -17.66 30.96 8.15
C LEU A 325 -18.01 30.41 6.77
N TRP A 326 -19.30 30.12 6.57
CA TRP A 326 -19.80 29.56 5.30
C TRP A 326 -19.47 30.44 4.10
N SER A 327 -19.60 31.77 4.21
CA SER A 327 -19.42 32.66 3.06
C SER A 327 -18.01 32.63 2.49
N SER A 328 -16.99 32.62 3.35
CA SER A 328 -15.59 32.57 2.93
C SER A 328 -15.20 31.16 2.48
N LEU A 329 -15.65 30.13 3.20
CA LEU A 329 -15.41 28.74 2.83
C LEU A 329 -16.06 28.39 1.48
N SER A 330 -17.31 28.80 1.25
CA SER A 330 -18.02 28.56 -0.01
C SER A 330 -17.26 29.16 -1.19
N TRP A 331 -16.81 30.40 -1.05
CA TRP A 331 -15.95 31.04 -2.05
C TRP A 331 -14.65 30.26 -2.27
N LEU A 332 -13.97 29.84 -1.19
CA LEU A 332 -12.70 29.13 -1.27
C LEU A 332 -12.84 27.77 -1.96
N GLN A 333 -13.89 27.00 -1.65
CA GLN A 333 -14.19 25.73 -2.31
C GLN A 333 -14.37 25.92 -3.82
N LYS A 334 -15.22 26.88 -4.23
CA LYS A 334 -15.46 27.20 -5.65
C LYS A 334 -14.18 27.68 -6.34
N ARG A 335 -13.39 28.51 -5.65
CA ARG A 335 -12.13 29.03 -6.18
C ARG A 335 -11.09 27.94 -6.38
N PHE A 336 -10.98 27.00 -5.44
CA PHE A 336 -10.08 25.86 -5.53
C PHE A 336 -10.50 24.91 -6.65
N MET A 337 -11.78 24.54 -6.76
CA MET A 337 -12.28 23.69 -7.85
C MET A 337 -11.96 24.27 -9.23
N ARG A 338 -12.25 25.56 -9.43
CA ARG A 338 -11.93 26.27 -10.69
C ARG A 338 -10.43 26.36 -10.95
N TRP A 339 -9.63 26.64 -9.91
CA TRP A 339 -8.17 26.64 -10.02
C TRP A 339 -7.65 25.27 -10.46
N PHE A 340 -8.08 24.22 -9.77
CA PHE A 340 -7.51 22.90 -9.96
C PHE A 340 -7.93 22.28 -11.30
N ASN A 341 -9.16 22.55 -11.75
CA ASN A 341 -9.60 22.17 -13.08
C ASN A 341 -8.71 22.79 -14.17
N LYS A 342 -8.35 24.08 -14.02
CA LYS A 342 -7.42 24.76 -14.93
C LYS A 342 -5.99 24.25 -14.78
N GLU A 343 -5.54 23.94 -13.57
CA GLU A 343 -4.17 23.49 -13.33
C GLU A 343 -3.92 22.09 -13.93
N ARG A 344 -4.94 21.22 -13.93
CA ARG A 344 -4.90 19.91 -14.61
C ARG A 344 -4.69 20.00 -16.13
N THR A 345 -4.97 21.15 -16.76
CA THR A 345 -4.63 21.36 -18.18
C THR A 345 -3.15 21.69 -18.39
N ARG A 346 -2.40 21.97 -17.32
CA ARG A 346 -0.97 22.31 -17.36
C ARG A 346 -0.08 21.13 -16.97
N ALA A 347 -0.52 20.33 -16.01
CA ALA A 347 0.18 19.15 -15.54
C ALA A 347 -0.82 18.03 -15.21
N VAL A 348 -0.40 16.77 -15.40
CA VAL A 348 -1.19 15.61 -14.98
C VAL A 348 -1.11 15.53 -13.46
N LEU A 349 -2.21 15.88 -12.80
CA LEU A 349 -2.34 15.87 -11.33
C LEU A 349 -3.48 14.94 -10.93
N THR A 350 -3.12 13.78 -10.39
CA THR A 350 -4.05 12.74 -9.97
C THR A 350 -4.73 13.11 -8.64
N PHE A 351 -3.96 13.66 -7.70
CA PHE A 351 -4.43 13.99 -6.36
C PHE A 351 -4.60 15.51 -6.15
N PRO A 352 -5.48 15.97 -5.25
CA PRO A 352 -6.42 15.15 -4.49
C PRO A 352 -7.52 14.54 -5.38
N VAL A 353 -8.03 13.40 -4.95
CA VAL A 353 -9.33 12.89 -5.39
C VAL A 353 -10.41 13.74 -4.70
N GLU A 354 -11.26 14.35 -5.51
CA GLU A 354 -12.25 15.34 -5.07
C GLU A 354 -13.64 14.73 -4.97
N THR A 355 -14.35 14.96 -3.86
CA THR A 355 -15.74 14.51 -3.68
C THR A 355 -16.63 15.70 -3.35
N MET A 356 -17.79 15.80 -4.01
CA MET A 356 -18.79 16.83 -3.73
C MET A 356 -19.96 16.20 -2.95
N ALA A 357 -20.18 16.64 -1.70
CA ALA A 357 -21.30 16.22 -0.87
C ALA A 357 -22.48 17.19 -1.04
N LEU A 358 -23.53 16.71 -1.74
CA LEU A 358 -24.78 17.43 -1.98
C LEU A 358 -25.94 16.73 -1.27
N LEU A 359 -26.69 17.46 -0.46
CA LEU A 359 -27.85 16.92 0.23
C LEU A 359 -29.05 16.92 -0.73
N SER A 360 -29.60 15.74 -0.97
CA SER A 360 -30.81 15.56 -1.79
C SER A 360 -32.02 15.19 -0.94
N LYS A 361 -33.19 15.60 -1.41
CA LYS A 361 -34.48 15.22 -0.84
C LYS A 361 -35.50 15.10 -1.97
N ASP A 362 -36.23 13.99 -1.99
CA ASP A 362 -37.30 13.71 -2.98
C ASP A 362 -36.84 13.79 -4.46
N GLY A 363 -35.56 13.54 -4.73
CA GLY A 363 -34.97 13.59 -6.07
C GLY A 363 -34.34 14.93 -6.45
N ASP A 364 -34.55 15.98 -5.65
CA ASP A 364 -33.98 17.31 -5.86
C ASP A 364 -32.83 17.61 -4.89
N MET A 365 -31.90 18.46 -5.31
CA MET A 365 -30.83 18.95 -4.43
C MET A 365 -31.34 20.13 -3.61
N ILE A 366 -31.12 20.11 -2.29
CA ILE A 366 -31.59 21.16 -1.38
C ILE A 366 -30.84 22.47 -1.64
N ASP A 367 -29.54 22.39 -1.89
CA ASP A 367 -28.70 23.53 -2.27
C ASP A 367 -28.62 23.61 -3.80
N SER A 368 -29.58 24.29 -4.41
CA SER A 368 -29.65 24.44 -5.88
C SER A 368 -28.45 25.20 -6.43
N GLU A 369 -27.89 26.16 -5.69
CA GLU A 369 -26.71 26.91 -6.10
C GLU A 369 -25.49 25.99 -6.26
N TYR A 370 -25.28 25.10 -5.30
CA TYR A 370 -24.20 24.12 -5.40
C TYR A 370 -24.48 23.02 -6.42
N ALA A 371 -25.74 22.59 -6.58
CA ALA A 371 -26.10 21.65 -7.64
C ALA A 371 -25.78 22.21 -9.04
N ASP A 372 -26.19 23.45 -9.31
CA ASP A 372 -25.92 24.15 -10.57
C ASP A 372 -24.41 24.34 -10.77
N PHE A 373 -23.69 24.73 -9.71
CA PHE A 373 -22.23 24.88 -9.76
C PHE A 373 -21.52 23.54 -10.03
N THR A 374 -21.96 22.45 -9.41
CA THR A 374 -21.41 21.11 -9.66
C THR A 374 -21.65 20.68 -11.11
N ALA A 375 -22.84 20.94 -11.65
CA ALA A 375 -23.13 20.70 -13.06
C ALA A 375 -22.26 21.58 -14.00
N GLU A 376 -22.05 22.85 -13.65
CA GLU A 376 -21.11 23.75 -14.36
C GLU A 376 -19.70 23.14 -14.37
N MET A 377 -19.19 22.69 -13.22
CA MET A 377 -17.86 22.10 -13.13
C MET A 377 -17.74 20.82 -13.97
N TYR A 378 -18.73 19.93 -13.95
CA TYR A 378 -18.74 18.76 -14.85
C TYR A 378 -18.70 19.17 -16.33
N SER A 379 -19.48 20.18 -16.72
CA SER A 379 -19.48 20.69 -18.10
C SER A 379 -18.13 21.28 -18.53
N GLN A 380 -17.33 21.74 -17.56
CA GLN A 380 -15.97 22.24 -17.76
C GLN A 380 -14.89 21.14 -17.68
N GLY A 381 -15.29 19.86 -17.66
CA GLY A 381 -14.37 18.72 -17.63
C GLY A 381 -13.79 18.39 -16.26
N HIS A 382 -14.35 18.96 -15.19
CA HIS A 382 -13.96 18.61 -13.84
C HIS A 382 -14.44 17.19 -13.49
N SER A 383 -13.65 16.46 -12.71
CA SER A 383 -13.95 15.08 -12.31
C SER A 383 -14.06 15.01 -10.80
N PHE A 384 -15.28 14.75 -10.31
CA PHE A 384 -15.50 14.31 -8.94
C PHE A 384 -15.49 12.78 -8.87
N PHE A 385 -15.07 12.24 -7.73
CA PHE A 385 -15.28 10.85 -7.36
C PHE A 385 -16.74 10.69 -6.96
N THR A 386 -17.49 9.94 -7.78
CA THR A 386 -18.94 9.70 -7.63
C THR A 386 -19.24 8.31 -7.11
#